data_AF-A0A6A5SVY5-F1
#
_entry.id   AF-A0A6A5SVY5-F1
#
_cell.length_a   1.000
_cell.length_b   1.000
_cell.length_c   1.000
_cell.angle_alpha   90.00
_cell.angle_beta   90.00
_cell.angle_gamma   90.00
#
_symmetry.space_group_name_H-M   'P 1'
#
loop_
_entity.id
_entity.type
_entity.pdbx_description
1 polymer ?
#
loop_
_entity_poly.entity_id
_entity_poly.type
_entity_poly.pdbx_seq_one_letter_code
_entity_poly.pdbx_strand_id
1 'polypeptide(L)'
;PPWRHISSTPISVATASQMLAKYLHNAETHPHLHPDALITPTGVEFSSTGGAQGGITMHHLRRVAAGLRGEYMEPDPELEEDEEAGQGSGADTNTYGNGGTKARKGALKKTEWQDMDVYQREEEGIEIGELGPRTNVV
;
A
#
# COMPACT_ATOMS: atom_id res chain seq x y z
N PRO A 1 10.70 -14.08 29.48
CA PRO A 1 11.20 -13.27 28.34
C PRO A 1 11.21 -11.76 28.67
N PRO A 2 12.28 -11.01 28.37
CA PRO A 2 12.30 -9.57 28.61
C PRO A 2 11.47 -8.83 27.55
N TRP A 3 10.53 -8.00 28.00
CA TRP A 3 9.81 -7.05 27.16
C TRP A 3 10.43 -5.65 27.27
N ARG A 4 10.40 -4.89 26.17
CA ARG A 4 10.92 -3.52 26.13
C ARG A 4 9.85 -2.62 25.52
N HIS A 5 9.41 -1.62 26.28
CA HIS A 5 8.43 -0.66 25.80
C HIS A 5 9.14 0.45 25.03
N ILE A 6 8.75 0.67 23.77
CA ILE A 6 9.28 1.74 22.92
C ILE A 6 8.18 2.79 22.79
N SER A 7 8.43 4.02 23.26
CA SER A 7 7.53 5.14 23.03
C SER A 7 7.96 5.92 21.77
N SER A 8 6.98 6.45 21.05
CA SER A 8 7.18 7.35 19.91
C SER A 8 6.61 8.72 20.23
N THR A 9 7.26 9.77 19.71
CA THR A 9 6.79 11.16 19.80
C THR A 9 6.40 11.66 18.43
N PRO A 10 5.19 12.22 18.24
CA PRO A 10 4.79 12.76 16.95
C PRO A 10 5.62 14.00 16.61
N ILE A 11 5.90 14.19 15.32
CA ILE A 11 6.58 15.37 14.79
C ILE A 11 5.58 16.24 14.02
N SER A 12 5.87 17.54 13.90
CA SER A 12 5.03 18.43 13.10
C SER A 12 5.23 18.23 11.60
N VAL A 13 4.20 18.50 10.80
CA VAL A 13 4.22 18.38 9.33
C VAL A 13 5.34 19.22 8.72
N ALA A 14 5.54 20.45 9.21
CA ALA A 14 6.62 21.34 8.73
C ALA A 14 8.02 20.79 9.02
N THR A 15 8.20 20.10 10.15
CA THR A 15 9.48 19.44 10.47
C THR A 15 9.69 18.24 9.55
N ALA A 16 8.65 17.42 9.38
CA ALA A 16 8.69 16.25 8.50
C ALA A 16 9.05 16.63 7.05
N SER A 17 8.44 17.69 6.51
CA SER A 17 8.71 18.15 5.14
C SER A 17 10.15 18.63 4.96
N GLN A 18 10.71 19.37 5.93
CA GLN A 18 12.11 19.80 5.90
C GLN A 18 13.08 18.62 5.99
N MET A 19 12.82 17.66 6.88
CA MET A 19 13.64 16.47 7.04
C MET A 19 13.68 15.64 5.76
N LEU A 20 12.51 15.41 5.16
CA LEU A 20 12.39 14.60 3.96
C LEU A 20 13.00 15.31 2.75
N ALA A 21 12.79 16.62 2.58
CA ALA A 21 13.43 17.39 1.51
C ALA A 21 14.96 17.35 1.61
N LYS A 22 15.50 17.52 2.82
CA LYS A 22 16.94 17.41 3.07
C LYS A 22 17.46 16.01 2.76
N TYR A 23 16.73 14.98 3.17
CA TYR A 23 17.11 13.59 2.89
C TYR A 23 17.17 13.33 1.38
N LEU A 24 16.12 13.68 0.63
CA LEU A 24 16.07 13.47 -0.83
C LEU A 24 17.22 14.19 -1.54
N HIS A 25 17.49 15.45 -1.17
CA HIS A 25 18.60 16.22 -1.75
C HIS A 25 19.97 15.56 -1.50
N ASN A 26 20.19 15.05 -0.28
CA ASN A 26 21.45 14.39 0.04
C ASN A 26 21.55 13.02 -0.64
N ALA A 27 20.44 12.29 -0.78
CA ALA A 27 20.42 10.95 -1.37
C ALA A 27 20.77 10.93 -2.85
N GLU A 28 20.54 12.02 -3.59
CA GLU A 28 20.92 12.14 -5.01
C GLU A 28 22.44 12.12 -5.23
N THR A 29 23.21 12.55 -4.23
CA THR A 29 24.67 12.71 -4.32
C THR A 29 25.43 11.65 -3.53
N HIS A 30 24.77 11.00 -2.57
CA HIS A 30 25.41 10.08 -1.63
C HIS A 30 24.79 8.68 -1.72
N PRO A 31 25.48 7.70 -2.35
CA PRO A 31 24.98 6.34 -2.47
C PRO A 31 24.61 5.70 -1.13
N HIS A 32 25.36 5.99 -0.06
CA HIS A 32 25.15 5.42 1.27
C HIS A 32 23.87 5.88 1.97
N LEU A 33 23.18 6.89 1.45
CA LEU A 33 21.88 7.33 1.97
C LEU A 33 20.71 6.66 1.25
N HIS A 34 21.00 5.88 0.20
CA HIS A 34 19.98 5.30 -0.66
C HIS A 34 19.45 3.97 -0.09
N PRO A 35 18.13 3.72 -0.06
CA PRO A 35 17.58 2.47 0.48
C PRO A 35 17.96 1.22 -0.33
N ASP A 36 18.21 1.37 -1.63
CA ASP A 36 18.61 0.28 -2.54
C ASP A 36 20.11 0.25 -2.85
N ALA A 37 20.93 0.97 -2.08
CA ALA A 37 22.37 1.05 -2.31
C ALA A 37 23.02 -0.34 -2.27
N LEU A 38 23.94 -0.59 -3.20
CA LEU A 38 24.68 -1.83 -3.29
C LEU A 38 26.03 -1.70 -2.58
N ILE A 39 26.34 -2.68 -1.74
CA ILE A 39 27.66 -2.78 -1.09
C ILE A 39 28.54 -3.65 -2.00
N THR A 40 29.54 -3.03 -2.61
CA THR A 40 30.55 -3.68 -3.45
C THR A 40 31.90 -3.72 -2.72
N PRO A 41 32.87 -4.55 -3.17
CA PRO A 41 34.22 -4.54 -2.59
C PRO A 41 34.95 -3.19 -2.71
N THR A 42 34.55 -2.34 -3.66
CA THR A 42 35.10 -1.00 -3.90
C THR A 42 34.43 0.08 -3.05
N GLY A 43 33.21 -0.14 -2.57
CA GLY A 43 32.50 0.80 -1.71
C GLY A 43 30.99 0.63 -1.74
N VAL A 44 30.28 1.70 -1.33
CA VAL A 44 28.81 1.76 -1.50
C VAL A 44 28.51 2.50 -2.79
N GLU A 45 27.82 1.83 -3.69
CA GLU A 45 27.46 2.34 -5.01
C GLU A 45 25.94 2.39 -5.17
N PHE A 46 25.46 3.24 -6.09
CA PHE A 46 24.04 3.28 -6.42
C PHE A 46 23.60 1.95 -7.05
N SER A 47 22.32 1.60 -6.88
CA SER A 47 21.75 0.45 -7.58
C SER A 47 21.92 0.59 -9.09
N SER A 48 22.22 -0.52 -9.76
CA SER A 48 22.31 -0.57 -11.23
C SER A 48 20.96 -0.37 -11.91
N THR A 49 19.84 -0.64 -11.23
CA THR A 49 18.49 -0.49 -11.79
C THR A 49 17.92 0.92 -11.60
N GLY A 50 18.15 1.54 -10.45
CA GLY A 50 17.58 2.85 -10.09
C GLY A 50 18.55 4.04 -10.19
N GLY A 51 19.86 3.79 -10.22
CA GLY A 51 20.88 4.84 -10.22
C GLY A 51 20.70 5.85 -9.08
N ALA A 52 21.02 7.11 -9.34
CA ALA A 52 20.86 8.21 -8.37
C ALA A 52 19.39 8.64 -8.15
N GLN A 53 18.49 8.27 -9.07
CA GLN A 53 17.06 8.56 -8.93
C GLN A 53 16.35 7.53 -8.04
N GLY A 54 16.95 6.35 -7.89
CA GLY A 54 16.48 5.30 -7.01
C GLY A 54 15.33 4.48 -7.52
N GLY A 55 15.03 3.39 -6.81
CA GLY A 55 13.86 2.57 -7.04
C GLY A 55 12.56 3.13 -6.46
N ILE A 56 11.57 2.24 -6.37
CA ILE A 56 10.18 2.52 -5.96
C ILE A 56 10.11 3.27 -4.61
N THR A 57 10.94 2.90 -3.63
CA THR A 57 10.95 3.57 -2.33
C THR A 57 11.28 5.06 -2.43
N MET A 58 12.26 5.43 -3.26
CA MET A 58 12.61 6.84 -3.46
C MET A 58 11.53 7.58 -4.25
N HIS A 59 10.89 6.91 -5.21
CA HIS A 59 9.71 7.45 -5.88
C HIS A 59 8.60 7.76 -4.87
N HIS A 60 8.24 6.81 -4.00
CA HIS A 60 7.21 7.00 -2.97
C HIS A 60 7.56 8.14 -2.02
N LEU A 61 8.82 8.27 -1.61
CA LEU A 61 9.26 9.38 -0.77
C LEU A 61 9.08 10.73 -1.46
N ARG A 62 9.31 10.83 -2.78
CA ARG A 62 9.02 12.07 -3.54
C ARG A 62 7.53 12.39 -3.58
N ARG A 63 6.67 11.38 -3.75
CA ARG A 63 5.19 11.55 -3.68
C ARG A 63 4.76 12.04 -2.30
N VAL A 64 5.30 11.44 -1.23
CA VAL A 64 5.05 11.88 0.14
C VAL A 64 5.55 13.31 0.35
N ALA A 65 6.71 13.68 -0.20
CA ALA A 65 7.22 15.06 -0.14
C ALA A 65 6.23 16.06 -0.75
N ALA A 66 5.72 15.75 -1.94
CA ALA A 66 4.72 16.56 -2.64
C ALA A 66 3.42 16.65 -1.83
N GLY A 67 2.94 15.53 -1.31
CA GLY A 67 1.73 15.47 -0.46
C GLY A 67 1.87 16.29 0.83
N LEU A 68 3.05 16.27 1.47
CA LEU A 68 3.31 17.10 2.66
C LEU A 68 3.33 18.61 2.35
N ARG A 69 3.55 19.01 1.09
CA ARG A 69 3.41 20.41 0.64
C ARG A 69 1.99 20.79 0.22
N GLY A 70 1.07 19.82 0.18
CA GLY A 70 -0.30 20.01 -0.28
C GLY A 70 -0.47 19.89 -1.80
N GLU A 71 0.50 19.32 -2.51
CA GLU A 71 0.38 19.02 -3.93
C GLU A 71 -0.37 17.69 -4.12
N TYR A 72 -1.36 17.67 -5.02
CA TYR A 72 -2.07 16.45 -5.41
C TYR A 72 -1.37 15.82 -6.63
N MET A 73 -0.87 14.58 -6.46
CA MET A 73 -0.33 13.77 -7.56
C MET A 73 -1.35 12.71 -7.94
N GLU A 74 -1.60 12.57 -9.24
CA GLU A 74 -2.40 11.49 -9.78
C GLU A 74 -1.77 10.12 -9.45
N PRO A 75 -2.57 9.05 -9.39
CA PRO A 75 -2.05 7.68 -9.33
C PRO A 75 -1.18 7.39 -10.57
N ASP A 76 0.00 6.82 -10.36
CA ASP A 76 0.93 6.49 -11.44
C ASP A 76 0.60 5.08 -11.97
N PRO A 77 0.09 4.96 -13.21
CA PRO A 77 -0.38 3.67 -13.73
C PRO A 77 0.74 2.64 -13.87
N GLU A 78 2.00 3.07 -14.05
CA GLU A 78 3.14 2.14 -14.17
C GLU A 78 3.47 1.48 -12.83
N LEU A 79 3.22 2.16 -11.71
CA LEU A 79 3.43 1.60 -10.37
C LEU A 79 2.25 0.75 -9.90
N GLU A 80 1.03 1.05 -10.32
CA GLU A 80 -0.14 0.23 -9.99
C GLU A 80 0.00 -1.20 -10.53
N GLU A 81 0.58 -1.38 -11.72
CA GLU A 81 0.83 -2.72 -12.29
C GLU A 81 1.86 -3.53 -11.47
N ASP A 82 2.89 -2.86 -10.93
CA ASP A 82 3.94 -3.47 -10.09
C ASP A 82 3.47 -3.72 -8.65
N GLU A 83 2.65 -2.83 -8.09
CA GLU A 83 2.05 -2.98 -6.76
C GLU A 83 0.95 -4.05 -6.75
N GLU A 84 0.14 -4.17 -7.80
CA GLU A 84 -0.91 -5.19 -7.93
C GLU A 84 -0.33 -6.60 -8.14
N ALA A 85 0.88 -6.72 -8.68
CA ALA A 85 1.64 -7.97 -8.71
C ALA A 85 2.25 -8.36 -7.34
N GLY A 86 2.40 -7.40 -6.41
CA GLY A 86 3.09 -7.56 -5.12
C GLY A 86 2.25 -7.37 -3.86
N GLN A 87 1.00 -6.91 -3.97
CA GLN A 87 0.06 -6.76 -2.86
C GLN A 87 -1.32 -7.33 -3.24
N GLY A 88 -1.56 -8.57 -2.83
CA GLY A 88 -2.92 -9.05 -2.66
C GLY A 88 -3.66 -8.20 -1.61
N SER A 89 -4.74 -7.57 -2.06
CA SER A 89 -5.88 -7.05 -1.28
C SER A 89 -5.63 -5.91 -0.30
N GLY A 90 -6.19 -4.73 -0.61
CA GLY A 90 -6.52 -3.75 0.43
C GLY A 90 -6.64 -2.29 0.00
N ALA A 91 -7.38 -1.96 -1.06
CA ALA A 91 -7.79 -0.58 -1.31
C ALA A 91 -9.26 -0.54 -1.77
N ASP A 92 -10.16 -0.53 -0.80
CA ASP A 92 -11.57 -0.21 -0.96
C ASP A 92 -11.69 1.29 -1.24
N THR A 93 -11.59 1.70 -2.51
CA THR A 93 -11.89 3.08 -2.91
C THR A 93 -13.40 3.25 -3.04
N ASN A 94 -14.05 3.54 -1.92
CA ASN A 94 -15.44 3.98 -1.89
C ASN A 94 -15.55 5.41 -2.45
N THR A 95 -15.67 5.54 -3.77
CA THR A 95 -15.95 6.81 -4.45
C THR A 95 -17.45 6.95 -4.70
N TYR A 96 -18.12 7.73 -3.86
CA TYR A 96 -19.47 8.23 -4.11
C TYR A 96 -19.42 9.35 -5.16
N GLY A 97 -20.05 9.15 -6.34
CA GLY A 97 -20.13 10.21 -7.36
C GLY A 97 -20.70 9.81 -8.71
N ASN A 98 -22.03 9.74 -8.78
CA ASN A 98 -22.94 9.78 -9.94
C ASN A 98 -22.38 10.19 -11.33
N GLY A 99 -22.64 9.36 -12.37
CA GLY A 99 -22.92 9.84 -13.73
C GLY A 99 -22.29 9.10 -14.93
N GLY A 100 -23.06 8.22 -15.60
CA GLY A 100 -23.10 8.14 -17.07
C GLY A 100 -22.03 7.33 -17.84
N THR A 101 -22.38 6.08 -18.15
CA THR A 101 -22.04 5.27 -19.35
C THR A 101 -20.80 5.62 -20.22
N LYS A 102 -19.91 4.64 -20.46
CA LYS A 102 -19.85 3.79 -21.69
C LYS A 102 -18.80 2.68 -21.55
N ALA A 103 -19.19 1.48 -21.94
CA ALA A 103 -18.44 0.24 -21.88
C ALA A 103 -17.15 0.24 -22.72
N ARG A 104 -16.09 -0.38 -22.19
CA ARG A 104 -15.16 -1.19 -23.00
C ARG A 104 -14.92 -2.53 -22.34
N LYS A 105 -15.24 -3.56 -23.12
CA LYS A 105 -15.26 -4.98 -22.81
C LYS A 105 -13.84 -5.52 -22.96
N GLY A 106 -13.15 -5.74 -21.84
CA GLY A 106 -11.91 -6.49 -21.76
C GLY A 106 -12.13 -7.65 -20.80
N ALA A 107 -12.00 -8.89 -21.30
CA ALA A 107 -12.34 -10.11 -20.58
C ALA A 107 -11.37 -10.36 -19.41
N LEU A 108 -11.70 -9.87 -18.23
CA LEU A 108 -11.11 -10.31 -16.98
C LEU A 108 -11.86 -11.55 -16.52
N LYS A 109 -11.17 -12.69 -16.44
CA LYS A 109 -11.68 -13.88 -15.75
C LYS A 109 -11.90 -13.50 -14.29
N LYS A 110 -13.12 -13.09 -13.96
CA LYS A 110 -13.63 -12.91 -12.60
C LYS A 110 -13.35 -14.20 -11.82
N THR A 111 -12.57 -14.09 -10.77
CA THR A 111 -12.74 -14.93 -9.58
C THR A 111 -14.21 -14.81 -9.15
N GLU A 112 -14.93 -15.91 -9.32
CA GLU A 112 -16.37 -16.04 -9.17
C GLU A 112 -16.72 -16.07 -7.67
N TRP A 113 -16.68 -14.90 -7.04
CA TRP A 113 -17.48 -14.67 -5.84
C TRP A 113 -18.95 -14.79 -6.28
N GLN A 114 -19.70 -15.73 -5.70
CA GLN A 114 -21.11 -15.92 -6.05
C GLN A 114 -21.88 -14.61 -5.85
N ASP A 115 -22.73 -14.28 -6.82
CA ASP A 115 -23.61 -13.11 -6.75
C ASP A 115 -24.47 -13.19 -5.47
N MET A 116 -24.58 -12.09 -4.73
CA MET A 116 -25.25 -12.00 -3.42
C MET A 116 -26.68 -12.57 -3.42
N ASP A 117 -27.41 -12.37 -4.51
CA ASP A 117 -28.78 -12.86 -4.68
C ASP A 117 -28.85 -14.40 -4.77
N VAL A 118 -27.77 -15.05 -5.21
CA VAL A 118 -27.65 -16.52 -5.24
C VAL A 118 -27.42 -17.05 -3.83
N TYR A 119 -26.54 -16.40 -3.06
CA TYR A 119 -26.27 -16.77 -1.66
C TYR A 119 -27.52 -16.67 -0.79
N GLN A 120 -28.30 -15.59 -0.94
CA GLN A 120 -29.51 -15.39 -0.14
C GLN A 120 -30.59 -16.44 -0.43
N ARG A 121 -30.67 -16.92 -1.67
CA ARG A 121 -31.57 -18.03 -2.05
C ARG A 121 -31.12 -19.37 -1.45
N GLU A 122 -29.82 -19.59 -1.32
CA GLU A 122 -29.29 -20.81 -0.71
C GLU A 122 -29.42 -20.82 0.83
N GLU A 123 -29.26 -19.67 1.50
CA GLU A 123 -29.44 -19.59 2.96
C GLU A 123 -30.89 -19.74 3.43
N GLU A 124 -31.88 -19.41 2.60
CA GLU A 124 -33.30 -19.65 2.93
C GLU A 124 -33.66 -21.14 3.06
N GLY A 125 -32.74 -22.07 2.73
CA GLY A 125 -32.93 -23.52 2.85
C GLY A 125 -32.16 -24.20 3.99
N ILE A 126 -31.37 -23.48 4.79
CA ILE A 126 -30.54 -24.11 5.83
C ILE A 126 -31.31 -24.09 7.16
N GLU A 127 -32.00 -25.20 7.44
CA GLU A 127 -32.57 -25.47 8.76
C GLU A 127 -31.44 -25.45 9.81
N ILE A 128 -31.48 -24.43 10.68
CA ILE A 128 -30.58 -24.27 11.83
C ILE A 128 -30.79 -25.48 12.75
N GLY A 129 -29.91 -26.47 12.63
CA GLY A 129 -29.90 -27.65 13.51
C GLY A 129 -29.71 -27.24 14.97
N GLU A 130 -30.58 -27.76 15.84
CA GLU A 130 -30.67 -27.43 17.26
C GLU A 130 -29.31 -27.58 17.99
N LEU A 131 -28.76 -26.47 18.45
CA LEU A 131 -27.65 -26.46 19.40
C LEU A 131 -28.17 -26.90 20.78
N GLY A 132 -27.93 -28.16 21.14
CA GLY A 132 -28.22 -28.68 22.49
C GLY A 132 -27.56 -27.85 23.60
N PRO A 133 -28.13 -27.84 24.83
CA PRO A 133 -27.72 -26.93 25.89
C PRO A 133 -26.29 -27.23 26.36
N ARG A 134 -25.37 -26.30 26.11
CA ARG A 134 -23.99 -26.35 26.63
C ARG A 134 -24.01 -25.74 28.04
N THR A 135 -23.76 -26.55 29.06
CA THR A 135 -23.60 -26.06 30.44
C THR A 135 -22.13 -25.74 30.68
N ASN A 136 -21.86 -24.52 31.15
CA ASN A 136 -20.53 -24.09 31.59
C ASN A 136 -20.61 -23.88 33.10
N VAL A 137 -20.43 -24.94 33.89
CA VAL A 137 -20.22 -24.80 35.33
C VAL A 137 -18.78 -25.24 35.61
N VAL A 138 -18.02 -24.31 36.20
CA VAL A 138 -16.64 -24.47 36.66
C VAL A 138 -16.64 -25.00 38.08
#